data_AF-A0AAW1QIU7-F1
#
_entry.id   AF-A0AAW1QIU7-F1
#
_cell.length_a   1.000
_cell.length_b   1.000
_cell.length_c   1.000
_cell.angle_alpha   90.00
_cell.angle_beta   90.00
_cell.angle_gamma   90.00
#
_symmetry.space_group_name_H-M   'P 1'
#
loop_
_entity.id
_entity.type
_entity.pdbx_description
1 polymer ?
#
loop_
_entity_poly.entity_id
_entity_poly.type
_entity_poly.pdbx_seq_one_letter_code
_entity_poly.pdbx_strand_id
1 'polypeptide(L)'
;MEANRKQAAKDWEINLTHRAAELKSGGYLVATVPTYTPGASYLRLLSWAYASWKSISNKLTEEEFRTFFIGIWHRSREELLAPMAEGSALHKTFEVVEARLDDITSPPWLMYQQDKDAGKLALNYANYCMAIGGGLLQDHLRRRPPAEIESIVKAFHAGVIAAAAADVQEIKMPIGLLVLKKL
;
A
#
# COMPACT_ATOMS: atom_id res chain seq x y z
N MET A 1 1.49 -8.88 -13.49
CA MET A 1 2.57 -8.36 -12.62
C MET A 1 3.53 -7.46 -13.37
N GLU A 2 4.11 -7.89 -14.48
CA GLU A 2 5.10 -7.07 -15.23
C GLU A 2 4.55 -5.73 -15.73
N ALA A 3 3.29 -5.66 -16.18
CA ALA A 3 2.67 -4.40 -16.58
C ALA A 3 2.63 -3.37 -15.42
N ASN A 4 2.26 -3.80 -14.20
CA ASN A 4 2.22 -2.94 -13.02
C ASN A 4 3.63 -2.49 -12.61
N ARG A 5 4.62 -3.38 -12.73
CA ARG A 5 6.03 -3.07 -12.46
C ARG A 5 6.55 -1.97 -13.39
N LYS A 6 6.30 -2.11 -14.70
CA LYS A 6 6.68 -1.11 -15.71
C LYS A 6 5.98 0.22 -15.47
N GLN A 7 4.69 0.20 -15.14
CA GLN A 7 3.94 1.41 -14.82
C GLN A 7 4.52 2.09 -13.57
N ALA A 8 4.77 1.34 -12.49
CA ALA A 8 5.35 1.88 -11.27
C ALA A 8 6.75 2.46 -11.45
N ALA A 9 7.59 1.84 -12.30
CA ALA A 9 8.90 2.37 -12.66
C ALA A 9 8.79 3.70 -13.41
N LYS A 10 7.90 3.77 -14.41
CA LYS A 10 7.63 4.98 -15.18
C LYS A 10 7.11 6.11 -14.29
N ASP A 11 6.12 5.84 -13.44
CA ASP A 11 5.55 6.83 -12.52
C ASP A 11 6.59 7.36 -11.53
N TRP A 12 7.53 6.50 -11.12
CA TRP A 12 8.61 6.88 -10.22
C TRP A 12 9.61 7.83 -10.87
N GLU A 13 10.06 7.50 -12.07
CA GLU A 13 10.96 8.35 -12.85
C GLU A 13 10.33 9.71 -13.16
N ILE A 14 9.05 9.72 -13.58
CA ILE A 14 8.30 10.96 -13.86
C ILE A 14 8.20 11.81 -12.59
N ASN A 15 7.82 11.21 -11.45
CA ASN A 15 7.68 11.93 -10.19
C ASN A 15 9.00 12.60 -9.79
N LEU A 16 10.10 11.85 -9.79
CA LEU A 16 11.42 12.38 -9.41
C LEU A 16 11.93 13.44 -10.39
N THR A 17 11.65 13.28 -11.69
CA THR A 17 11.99 14.30 -12.71
C THR A 17 11.29 15.63 -12.43
N HIS A 18 10.00 15.60 -12.07
CA HIS A 18 9.27 16.80 -11.69
C HIS A 18 9.82 17.43 -10.39
N ARG A 19 10.13 16.62 -9.37
CA ARG A 19 10.76 17.12 -8.14
C ARG A 19 12.12 17.74 -8.40
N ALA A 20 12.90 17.18 -9.33
CA ALA A 20 14.17 17.76 -9.75
C ALA A 20 13.99 19.15 -10.37
N ALA A 21 12.96 19.36 -11.19
CA ALA A 21 12.69 20.67 -11.79
C ALA A 21 12.32 21.73 -10.74
N GLU A 22 11.62 21.34 -9.68
CA GLU A 22 11.14 22.24 -8.63
C GLU A 22 12.21 22.61 -7.59
N LEU A 23 13.11 21.68 -7.26
CA LEU A 23 14.13 21.88 -6.23
C LEU A 23 15.21 22.86 -6.69
N LYS A 24 15.75 23.66 -5.76
CA LYS A 24 16.99 24.40 -5.98
C LYS A 24 18.20 23.46 -5.88
N SER A 25 19.30 23.78 -6.57
CA SER A 25 20.57 23.05 -6.36
C SER A 25 20.96 23.11 -4.87
N GLY A 26 21.45 21.99 -4.34
CA GLY A 26 21.69 21.76 -2.92
C GLY A 26 20.44 21.44 -2.08
N GLY A 27 19.24 21.53 -2.66
CA GLY A 27 17.99 21.17 -1.98
C GLY A 27 17.82 19.66 -1.79
N TYR A 28 17.05 19.28 -0.77
CA TYR A 28 16.83 17.87 -0.41
C TYR A 28 15.39 17.43 -0.70
N LEU A 29 15.25 16.20 -1.20
CA LEU A 29 13.99 15.47 -1.27
C LEU A 29 14.06 14.32 -0.28
N VAL A 30 13.07 14.23 0.60
CA VAL A 30 12.86 13.08 1.48
C VAL A 30 11.58 12.39 1.04
N ALA A 31 11.68 11.12 0.67
CA ALA A 31 10.55 10.32 0.21
C ALA A 31 10.43 9.04 1.04
N THR A 32 9.21 8.74 1.47
CA THR A 32 8.84 7.46 2.08
C THR A 32 7.87 6.73 1.17
N VAL A 33 8.16 5.47 0.83
CA VAL A 33 7.32 4.68 -0.08
C VAL A 33 7.07 3.28 0.48
N PRO A 34 5.95 2.62 0.11
CA PRO A 34 5.77 1.20 0.39
C PRO A 34 6.85 0.37 -0.31
N THR A 35 7.49 -0.54 0.41
CA THR A 35 8.53 -1.43 -0.13
C THR A 35 8.17 -2.88 0.08
N TYR A 36 8.96 -3.77 -0.51
CA TYR A 36 8.81 -5.20 -0.32
C TYR A 36 10.00 -5.76 0.47
N THR A 37 9.68 -6.46 1.55
CA THR A 37 10.61 -7.32 2.29
C THR A 37 10.16 -8.77 2.10
N PRO A 38 11.04 -9.73 1.77
CA PRO A 38 10.67 -11.15 1.73
C PRO A 38 10.04 -11.61 3.05
N GLY A 39 8.89 -12.26 2.99
CA GLY A 39 8.15 -12.71 4.18
C GLY A 39 7.42 -11.60 4.93
N ALA A 40 7.28 -10.40 4.35
CA ALA A 40 6.64 -9.28 5.03
C ALA A 40 5.21 -9.60 5.50
N SER A 41 4.96 -9.41 6.79
CA SER A 41 3.67 -9.74 7.40
C SER A 41 2.53 -8.85 6.92
N TYR A 42 2.79 -7.69 6.29
CA TYR A 42 1.74 -6.89 5.64
C TYR A 42 0.93 -7.67 4.59
N LEU A 43 1.51 -8.71 3.96
CA LEU A 43 0.79 -9.58 3.02
C LEU A 43 -0.43 -10.26 3.68
N ARG A 44 -0.42 -10.39 5.01
CA ARG A 44 -1.58 -10.89 5.78
C ARG A 44 -2.78 -9.96 5.68
N LEU A 45 -2.59 -8.64 5.74
CA LEU A 45 -3.68 -7.67 5.52
C LEU A 45 -4.32 -7.88 4.15
N LEU A 46 -3.51 -8.06 3.11
CA LEU A 46 -4.01 -8.36 1.76
C LEU A 46 -4.73 -9.71 1.71
N SER A 47 -4.25 -10.72 2.43
CA SER A 47 -4.90 -12.02 2.50
C SER A 47 -6.25 -11.98 3.19
N TRP A 48 -6.40 -11.21 4.28
CA TRP A 48 -7.67 -11.02 4.98
C TRP A 48 -8.66 -10.23 4.12
N ALA A 49 -8.21 -9.15 3.48
CA ALA A 49 -9.00 -8.40 2.50
C ALA A 49 -9.47 -9.32 1.35
N TYR A 50 -8.58 -10.12 0.78
CA TYR A 50 -8.95 -11.03 -0.31
C TYR A 50 -9.88 -12.16 0.12
N ALA A 51 -9.68 -12.73 1.33
CA ALA A 51 -10.59 -13.71 1.90
C ALA A 51 -11.99 -13.11 2.12
N SER A 52 -12.06 -11.87 2.61
CA SER A 52 -13.32 -11.14 2.74
C SER A 52 -13.95 -10.79 1.39
N TRP A 53 -13.16 -10.49 0.37
CA TRP A 53 -13.67 -10.27 -0.98
C TRP A 53 -14.30 -11.55 -1.54
N LYS A 54 -13.65 -12.70 -1.35
CA LYS A 54 -14.17 -14.01 -1.73
C LYS A 54 -15.47 -14.36 -1.01
N SER A 55 -15.57 -14.09 0.30
CA SER A 55 -16.75 -14.46 1.09
C SER A 55 -18.01 -13.72 0.66
N ILE A 56 -17.87 -12.54 0.04
CA ILE A 56 -18.99 -11.75 -0.49
C ILE A 56 -19.16 -11.90 -2.01
N SER A 57 -18.46 -12.84 -2.65
CA SER A 57 -18.53 -13.05 -4.11
C SER A 57 -19.96 -13.28 -4.63
N ASN A 58 -20.84 -13.87 -3.82
CA ASN A 58 -22.26 -14.08 -4.16
C ASN A 58 -23.09 -12.78 -4.19
N LYS A 59 -22.57 -11.67 -3.69
CA LYS A 59 -23.19 -10.34 -3.76
C LYS A 59 -22.72 -9.52 -4.96
N LEU A 60 -21.72 -10.01 -5.68
CA LEU A 60 -21.03 -9.33 -6.78
C LEU A 60 -21.38 -10.02 -8.09
N THR A 61 -21.34 -9.29 -9.20
CA THR A 61 -21.26 -9.93 -10.51
C THR A 61 -19.86 -10.52 -10.71
N GLU A 62 -19.72 -11.47 -11.63
CA GLU A 62 -18.41 -12.02 -11.97
C GLU A 62 -17.44 -10.94 -12.47
N GLU A 63 -17.94 -10.00 -13.27
CA GLU A 63 -17.17 -8.87 -13.77
C GLU A 63 -16.68 -7.98 -12.61
N GLU A 64 -17.57 -7.57 -11.70
CA GLU A 64 -17.20 -6.75 -10.54
C GLU A 64 -16.15 -7.45 -9.67
N PHE A 65 -16.33 -8.75 -9.43
CA PHE A 65 -15.40 -9.54 -8.64
C PHE A 65 -13.99 -9.59 -9.26
N ARG A 66 -13.92 -9.79 -10.59
CA ARG A 66 -12.66 -9.98 -11.32
C ARG A 66 -11.92 -8.68 -11.63
N THR A 67 -12.63 -7.56 -11.77
CA THR A 67 -12.07 -6.30 -12.27
C THR A 67 -11.69 -5.32 -11.16
N PHE A 68 -12.09 -5.57 -9.91
CA PHE A 68 -11.65 -4.75 -8.78
C PHE A 68 -10.14 -4.83 -8.61
N PHE A 69 -9.47 -3.67 -8.65
CA PHE A 69 -8.01 -3.58 -8.62
C PHE A 69 -7.56 -2.40 -7.77
N ILE A 70 -6.57 -2.64 -6.91
CA ILE A 70 -5.90 -1.59 -6.12
C ILE A 70 -4.48 -1.40 -6.69
N GLY A 71 -4.23 -0.25 -7.30
CA GLY A 71 -2.98 0.09 -7.99
C GLY A 71 -1.82 0.45 -7.06
N ILE A 72 -1.45 -0.44 -6.14
CA ILE A 72 -0.31 -0.24 -5.23
C ILE A 72 0.85 -1.14 -5.65
N TRP A 73 2.05 -0.56 -5.77
CA TRP A 73 3.28 -1.28 -6.03
C TRP A 73 4.28 -1.10 -4.90
N HIS A 74 4.74 -2.21 -4.33
CA HIS A 74 5.76 -2.26 -3.29
C HIS A 74 7.12 -2.42 -3.96
N ARG A 75 7.94 -1.37 -3.91
CA ARG A 75 9.23 -1.34 -4.62
C ARG A 75 10.29 -2.17 -3.89
N SER A 76 11.15 -2.84 -4.65
CA SER A 76 12.42 -3.32 -4.09
C SER A 76 13.40 -2.15 -3.91
N ARG A 77 14.52 -2.40 -3.23
CA ARG A 77 15.58 -1.39 -3.09
C ARG A 77 16.18 -1.01 -4.45
N GLU A 78 16.32 -1.98 -5.35
CA GLU A 78 16.82 -1.78 -6.70
C GLU A 78 15.86 -0.90 -7.51
N GLU A 79 14.56 -1.17 -7.43
CA GLU A 79 13.53 -0.36 -8.11
C GLU A 79 13.45 1.07 -7.55
N LEU A 80 13.66 1.25 -6.25
CA LEU A 80 13.71 2.57 -5.61
C LEU A 80 14.90 3.39 -6.14
N LEU A 81 16.05 2.76 -6.33
CA LEU A 81 17.30 3.41 -6.73
C LEU A 81 17.49 3.52 -8.24
N ALA A 82 16.73 2.78 -9.04
CA ALA A 82 16.91 2.66 -10.48
C ALA A 82 17.06 4.01 -11.21
N PRO A 83 16.28 5.08 -10.92
CA PRO A 83 16.40 6.34 -11.66
C PRO A 83 17.75 7.08 -11.44
N MET A 84 18.45 6.79 -10.34
CA MET A 84 19.75 7.38 -9.99
C MET A 84 20.95 6.48 -10.33
N ALA A 85 20.70 5.27 -10.84
CA ALA A 85 21.76 4.35 -11.25
C ALA A 85 22.60 4.95 -12.37
N GLU A 86 23.87 4.55 -12.47
CA GLU A 86 24.78 5.07 -13.50
C GLU A 86 24.17 4.92 -14.91
N GLY A 87 24.23 6.01 -15.68
CA GLY A 87 23.64 6.07 -17.04
C GLY A 87 22.13 6.25 -17.10
N SER A 88 21.42 6.27 -15.97
CA SER A 88 19.97 6.52 -15.90
C SER A 88 19.64 8.02 -15.90
N ALA A 89 18.36 8.33 -16.13
CA ALA A 89 17.88 9.69 -16.40
C ALA A 89 18.25 10.73 -15.34
N LEU A 90 18.31 10.34 -14.05
CA LEU A 90 18.52 11.25 -12.93
C LEU A 90 19.89 11.07 -12.23
N HIS A 91 20.77 10.23 -12.79
CA HIS A 91 22.08 9.93 -12.22
C HIS A 91 22.93 11.17 -11.94
N LYS A 92 22.89 12.16 -12.85
CA LYS A 92 23.63 13.42 -12.74
C LYS A 92 22.82 14.57 -12.13
N THR A 93 21.60 14.27 -11.70
CA THR A 93 20.66 15.26 -11.16
C THR A 93 20.57 15.16 -9.64
N PHE A 94 20.64 13.95 -9.10
CA PHE A 94 20.56 13.70 -7.67
C PHE A 94 21.75 12.90 -7.17
N GLU A 95 22.26 13.31 -6.01
CA GLU A 95 23.07 12.50 -5.13
C GLU A 95 22.15 11.70 -4.21
N VAL A 96 22.36 10.39 -4.08
CA VAL A 96 21.67 9.56 -3.09
C VAL A 96 22.39 9.71 -1.75
N VAL A 97 21.78 10.46 -0.84
CA VAL A 97 22.32 10.69 0.51
C VAL A 97 22.02 9.49 1.40
N GLU A 98 20.80 8.96 1.31
CA GLU A 98 20.37 7.81 2.09
C GLU A 98 19.32 6.99 1.34
N ALA A 99 19.41 5.66 1.44
CA ALA A 99 18.39 4.74 0.95
C ALA A 99 18.34 3.48 1.82
N ARG A 100 17.26 3.34 2.61
CA ARG A 100 17.05 2.21 3.51
C ARG A 100 15.62 1.67 3.42
N LEU A 101 15.49 0.37 3.69
CA LEU A 101 14.22 -0.33 3.79
C LEU A 101 14.08 -0.80 5.23
N ASP A 102 13.01 -0.37 5.89
CA ASP A 102 12.72 -0.64 7.29
C ASP A 102 11.37 -1.36 7.42
N ASP A 103 11.29 -2.35 8.29
CA ASP A 103 10.03 -2.98 8.69
C ASP A 103 9.54 -2.31 9.98
N ILE A 104 8.55 -1.43 9.87
CA ILE A 104 8.03 -0.69 11.03
C ILE A 104 6.90 -1.46 11.70
N THR A 105 6.89 -1.49 13.04
CA THR A 105 5.74 -2.01 13.79
C THR A 105 4.53 -1.12 13.56
N SER A 106 3.39 -1.73 13.24
CA SER A 106 2.15 -0.99 13.06
C SER A 106 1.66 -0.40 14.40
N PRO A 107 1.14 0.85 14.41
CA PRO A 107 0.56 1.44 15.62
C PRO A 107 -0.54 0.58 16.28
N PRO A 108 -1.46 -0.09 15.54
CA PRO A 108 -2.44 -0.99 16.14
C PRO A 108 -1.82 -2.11 16.97
N TRP A 109 -0.69 -2.67 16.55
CA TRP A 109 0.01 -3.69 17.32
C TRP A 109 0.56 -3.16 18.65
N LEU A 110 1.14 -1.96 18.64
CA LEU A 110 1.63 -1.32 19.88
C LEU A 110 0.50 -1.09 20.88
N MET A 111 -0.69 -0.70 20.40
CA MET A 111 -1.88 -0.54 21.24
C MET A 111 -2.33 -1.89 21.82
N TYR A 112 -2.40 -2.94 20.98
CA TYR A 112 -2.72 -4.29 21.42
C TYR A 112 -1.71 -4.81 22.46
N GLN A 113 -0.42 -4.47 22.34
CA GLN A 113 0.56 -4.87 23.33
C GLN A 113 0.26 -4.32 24.73
N GLN A 114 -0.42 -3.18 24.82
CA GLN A 114 -0.81 -2.52 26.06
C GLN A 114 -2.13 -3.06 26.62
N ASP A 115 -3.19 -3.11 25.81
CA ASP A 115 -4.54 -3.44 26.28
C ASP A 115 -4.97 -4.91 26.06
N LYS A 116 -4.22 -5.66 25.24
CA LYS A 116 -4.50 -7.06 24.84
C LYS A 116 -5.87 -7.26 24.21
N ASP A 117 -6.44 -6.21 23.61
CA ASP A 117 -7.76 -6.24 23.00
C ASP A 117 -7.69 -6.66 21.53
N ALA A 118 -7.85 -7.96 21.28
CA ALA A 118 -7.83 -8.52 19.92
C ALA A 118 -8.94 -7.95 19.02
N GLY A 119 -10.09 -7.59 19.60
CA GLY A 119 -11.21 -7.00 18.86
C GLY A 119 -10.86 -5.61 18.33
N LYS A 120 -10.24 -4.76 19.16
CA LYS A 120 -9.74 -3.46 18.73
C LYS A 120 -8.61 -3.59 17.70
N LEU A 121 -7.70 -4.55 17.86
CA LEU A 121 -6.65 -4.79 16.88
C LEU A 121 -7.24 -5.12 15.50
N ALA A 122 -8.18 -6.08 15.46
CA ALA A 122 -8.86 -6.49 14.23
C ALA A 122 -9.63 -5.33 13.58
N LEU A 123 -10.36 -4.54 14.38
CA LEU A 123 -11.06 -3.35 13.91
C LEU A 123 -10.10 -2.31 13.32
N ASN A 124 -8.97 -2.06 13.98
CA ASN A 124 -7.97 -1.11 13.48
C ASN A 124 -7.35 -1.55 12.14
N TYR A 125 -7.02 -2.83 11.99
CA TYR A 125 -6.52 -3.36 10.71
C TYR A 125 -7.58 -3.30 9.61
N ALA A 126 -8.84 -3.62 9.92
CA ALA A 126 -9.93 -3.52 8.96
C ALA A 126 -10.18 -2.06 8.54
N ASN A 127 -10.16 -1.12 9.48
CA ASN A 127 -10.25 0.31 9.20
C ASN A 127 -9.10 0.79 8.32
N TYR A 128 -7.87 0.30 8.53
CA TYR A 128 -6.73 0.59 7.65
C TYR A 128 -6.97 0.12 6.21
N CYS A 129 -7.47 -1.12 6.03
CA CYS A 129 -7.86 -1.62 4.71
C CYS A 129 -8.95 -0.74 4.06
N MET A 130 -9.93 -0.30 4.83
CA MET A 130 -11.00 0.59 4.34
C MET A 130 -10.49 1.99 3.99
N ALA A 131 -9.53 2.53 4.74
CA ALA A 131 -8.94 3.83 4.43
C ALA A 131 -8.18 3.81 3.08
N ILE A 132 -7.59 2.68 2.71
CA ILE A 132 -6.86 2.52 1.45
C ILE A 132 -7.78 2.15 0.29
N GLY A 133 -8.64 1.15 0.47
CA GLY A 133 -9.41 0.55 -0.61
C GLY A 133 -10.89 0.92 -0.64
N GLY A 134 -11.44 1.49 0.43
CA GLY A 134 -12.87 1.69 0.59
C GLY A 134 -13.48 2.64 -0.45
N GLY A 135 -12.82 3.76 -0.72
CA GLY A 135 -13.25 4.69 -1.77
C GLY A 135 -13.18 4.07 -3.17
N LEU A 136 -12.12 3.29 -3.44
CA LEU A 136 -11.98 2.57 -4.71
C LEU A 136 -13.08 1.53 -4.89
N LEU A 137 -13.44 0.81 -3.82
CA LEU A 137 -14.52 -0.17 -3.84
C LEU A 137 -15.88 0.51 -4.09
N GLN A 138 -16.13 1.66 -3.47
CA GLN A 138 -17.36 2.42 -3.71
C GLN A 138 -17.45 2.91 -5.16
N ASP A 139 -16.37 3.47 -5.72
CA ASP A 139 -16.35 3.91 -7.12
C ASP A 139 -16.50 2.72 -8.08
N HIS A 140 -15.88 1.58 -7.77
CA HIS A 140 -16.01 0.35 -8.55
C HIS A 140 -17.47 -0.12 -8.67
N LEU A 141 -18.24 0.06 -7.60
CA LEU A 141 -19.64 -0.35 -7.52
C LEU A 141 -20.62 0.78 -7.87
N ARG A 142 -20.16 1.95 -8.35
CA ARG A 142 -20.97 3.18 -8.50
C ARG A 142 -22.24 3.07 -9.35
N ARG A 143 -22.37 2.00 -10.16
CA ARG A 143 -23.55 1.72 -10.98
C ARG A 143 -24.70 1.07 -10.20
N ARG A 144 -24.44 0.62 -8.96
CA ARG A 144 -25.44 0.02 -8.08
C ARG A 144 -26.20 1.07 -7.27
N PRO A 145 -27.40 0.73 -6.75
CA PRO A 145 -28.09 1.57 -5.78
C PRO A 145 -27.20 1.83 -4.54
N PRO A 146 -27.20 3.06 -3.97
CA PRO A 146 -26.35 3.40 -2.83
C PRO A 146 -26.49 2.45 -1.62
N ALA A 147 -27.71 1.98 -1.34
CA ALA A 147 -27.96 1.03 -0.25
C ALA A 147 -27.28 -0.34 -0.49
N GLU A 148 -27.18 -0.79 -1.75
CA GLU A 148 -26.45 -2.02 -2.08
C GLU A 148 -24.94 -1.83 -1.92
N ILE A 149 -24.40 -0.69 -2.37
CA ILE A 149 -22.98 -0.36 -2.21
C ILE A 149 -22.64 -0.37 -0.72
N GLU A 150 -23.44 0.30 0.11
CA GLU A 150 -23.26 0.33 1.56
C GLU A 150 -23.31 -1.07 2.16
N SER A 151 -24.25 -1.91 1.73
CA SER A 151 -24.36 -3.30 2.21
C SER A 151 -23.13 -4.14 1.85
N ILE A 152 -22.62 -4.03 0.61
CA ILE A 152 -21.45 -4.76 0.14
C ILE A 152 -20.20 -4.29 0.89
N VAL A 153 -20.01 -2.97 1.02
CA VAL A 153 -18.88 -2.38 1.74
C VAL A 153 -18.88 -2.77 3.22
N LYS A 154 -20.06 -2.74 3.88
CA LYS A 154 -20.20 -3.22 5.26
C LYS A 154 -19.87 -4.71 5.39
N ALA A 155 -20.35 -5.54 4.45
CA ALA A 155 -20.06 -6.97 4.45
C ALA A 155 -18.56 -7.26 4.25
N PHE A 156 -17.90 -6.54 3.34
CA PHE A 156 -16.46 -6.59 3.16
C PHE A 156 -15.72 -6.18 4.45
N HIS A 157 -16.07 -5.04 5.05
CA HIS A 157 -15.42 -4.58 6.27
C HIS A 157 -15.56 -5.58 7.42
N ALA A 158 -16.77 -6.11 7.64
CA ALA A 158 -17.03 -7.12 8.66
C ALA A 158 -16.24 -8.42 8.43
N GLY A 159 -16.09 -8.84 7.18
CA GLY A 159 -15.29 -10.02 6.85
C GLY A 159 -13.78 -9.82 7.11
N VAL A 160 -13.25 -8.62 6.87
CA VAL A 160 -11.85 -8.30 7.24
C VAL A 160 -11.67 -8.30 8.76
N ILE A 161 -12.61 -7.74 9.52
CA ILE A 161 -12.59 -7.79 11.00
C ILE A 161 -12.57 -9.24 11.47
N ALA A 162 -13.47 -10.08 10.95
CA ALA A 162 -13.57 -11.49 11.35
C ALA A 162 -12.27 -12.26 11.03
N ALA A 163 -11.69 -12.04 9.84
CA ALA A 163 -10.45 -12.67 9.43
C ALA A 163 -9.25 -12.23 10.31
N ALA A 164 -9.14 -10.93 10.60
CA ALA A 164 -8.07 -10.40 11.45
C ALA A 164 -8.22 -10.85 12.91
N ALA A 165 -9.45 -10.96 13.43
CA ALA A 165 -9.71 -11.44 14.79
C ALA A 165 -9.38 -12.93 14.98
N ALA A 166 -9.52 -13.74 13.92
CA ALA A 166 -9.17 -15.15 13.94
C ALA A 166 -7.65 -15.41 13.81
N ASP A 167 -6.87 -14.39 13.48
CA ASP A 167 -5.44 -14.49 13.14
C ASP A 167 -4.65 -13.32 13.75
N VAL A 168 -4.69 -13.24 15.08
CA VAL A 168 -4.05 -12.16 15.85
C VAL A 168 -2.53 -12.27 15.78
N GLN A 169 -1.90 -11.32 15.09
CA GLN A 169 -0.44 -11.28 14.93
C GLN A 169 0.08 -9.87 14.66
N GLU A 170 1.39 -9.71 14.86
CA GLU A 170 2.07 -8.46 14.51
C GLU A 170 2.13 -8.31 13.00
N ILE A 171 1.67 -7.15 12.52
CA ILE A 171 1.89 -6.71 11.15
C ILE A 171 3.00 -5.66 11.15
N LYS A 172 4.08 -6.00 10.45
CA LYS A 172 5.17 -5.08 10.10
C LYS A 172 4.86 -4.49 8.74
N MET A 173 5.04 -3.18 8.63
CA MET A 173 4.84 -2.43 7.39
C MET A 173 6.21 -2.14 6.77
N PRO A 174 6.54 -2.72 5.62
CA PRO A 174 7.79 -2.42 4.92
C PRO A 174 7.72 -1.02 4.30
N ILE A 175 8.63 -0.13 4.72
CA ILE A 175 8.75 1.24 4.24
C ILE A 175 10.17 1.49 3.74
N GLY A 176 10.29 2.12 2.57
CA GLY A 176 11.54 2.63 2.04
C GLY A 176 11.68 4.10 2.33
N LEU A 177 12.82 4.50 2.90
CA LEU A 177 13.25 5.89 2.97
C LEU A 177 14.27 6.15 1.86
N LEU A 178 14.06 7.23 1.11
CA LEU A 178 15.03 7.76 0.16
C LEU A 178 15.26 9.24 0.46
N VAL A 179 16.53 9.62 0.63
CA VAL A 179 16.98 11.01 0.75
C VAL A 179 17.87 11.32 -0.44
N LEU A 180 17.42 12.27 -1.26
CA LEU A 180 18.16 12.77 -2.42
C LEU A 180 18.56 14.21 -2.20
N LYS A 181 19.75 14.58 -2.65
CA LYS A 181 20.19 15.97 -2.75
C LYS A 181 20.32 16.35 -4.22
N LYS A 182 19.69 17.45 -4.62
CA LYS A 182 19.83 17.97 -5.98
C LYS A 182 21.24 18.54 -6.16
N LEU A 183 21.92 18.10 -7.21
CA LEU A 183 23.23 18.62 -7.62
C LEU A 183 23.09 20.05 -8.17
#